data_AF-A0A0Q8VD75-F1
#
_entry.id   AF-A0A0Q8VD75-F1
#
_cell.length_a   1.000
_cell.length_b   1.000
_cell.length_c   1.000
_cell.angle_alpha   90.00
_cell.angle_beta   90.00
_cell.angle_gamma   90.00
#
_symmetry.space_group_name_H-M   'P 1'
#
loop_
_entity.id
_entity.type
_entity.pdbx_description
1 polymer ?
#
loop_
_entity_poly.entity_id
_entity_poly.type
_entity_poly.pdbx_seq_one_letter_code
_entity_poly.pdbx_strand_id
1 'polypeptide(L)'
;MLAVVVAGLTACDDGQKADPEPSSNATAGESDLRPLGEPIDVGGLRVRVTVKEVGSDKDGPWVTTTMRVKNVGQKRIALPMLGLDCAEPMTSGYATGPSSLIAPGRSKTVEVPLYVRGMSDDYYAPVQPCGASGSISMLVSSGQPDYTMSESDGWRLDPDSLSDLNALLPFTPPGGEPKDPDRPYAWTEGEYAPEAYQVVSIPGMTYEQAIRILDPVRGSPTWDDYDRVIVAEHERGVVLFTYGYLPDRYVRALSREGVAASFASSINADTHILVARRGRVVRSFEPMLGQDFKKSKPLPEEKGLDLEYDTWPASWTLLERITGIHITEEWLLGADHPGFRLRD
;
A
#
# COMPACT_ATOMS: atom_id res chain seq x y z
N MET A 1 -11.83 -47.59 47.18
CA MET A 1 -10.55 -48.32 47.29
C MET A 1 -9.97 -48.37 45.89
N LEU A 2 -8.76 -47.92 45.56
CA LEU A 2 -7.61 -47.52 46.34
C LEU A 2 -6.83 -46.51 45.46
N ALA A 3 -6.32 -45.44 46.08
CA ALA A 3 -5.40 -44.50 45.46
C ALA A 3 -4.00 -45.12 45.36
N VAL A 4 -3.20 -44.75 44.36
CA VAL A 4 -1.74 -44.64 44.50
C VAL A 4 -1.25 -43.48 43.62
N VAL A 5 -0.73 -42.47 44.30
CA VAL A 5 0.21 -41.46 43.80
C VAL A 5 1.61 -41.97 44.11
N VAL A 6 2.53 -41.91 43.15
CA VAL A 6 3.97 -41.87 43.43
C VAL A 6 4.62 -40.86 42.49
N ALA A 7 5.25 -39.85 43.09
CA ALA A 7 6.13 -38.88 42.47
C ALA A 7 7.55 -39.46 42.35
N GLY A 8 8.27 -39.06 41.30
CA GLY A 8 9.71 -39.28 41.15
C GLY A 8 10.32 -38.10 40.39
N LEU A 9 11.03 -37.23 41.12
CA LEU A 9 11.88 -36.17 40.60
C LEU A 9 13.20 -36.75 40.11
N THR A 10 13.68 -36.30 38.94
CA THR A 10 15.11 -36.17 38.64
C THR A 10 15.32 -34.96 37.75
N ALA A 11 16.23 -34.10 38.20
CA ALA A 11 16.68 -32.89 37.54
C ALA A 11 17.61 -33.22 36.35
N CYS A 12 17.51 -32.41 35.30
CA CYS A 12 18.66 -31.98 34.50
C CYS A 12 18.51 -30.47 34.28
N ASP A 13 19.50 -29.76 34.80
CA ASP A 13 19.82 -28.37 34.55
C ASP A 13 20.56 -28.29 33.21
N ASP A 14 20.28 -27.27 32.40
CA ASP A 14 21.29 -26.52 31.65
C ASP A 14 20.61 -25.39 30.87
N GLY A 15 20.99 -24.17 31.25
CA GLY A 15 20.34 -22.93 30.86
C GLY A 15 20.29 -22.68 29.35
N GLN A 16 19.08 -22.40 28.88
CA GLN A 16 18.88 -21.38 27.86
C GLN A 16 18.29 -20.15 28.55
N LYS A 17 19.10 -19.09 28.62
CA LYS A 17 18.59 -17.74 28.84
C LYS A 17 17.58 -17.46 27.73
N ALA A 18 16.30 -17.46 28.07
CA ALA A 18 15.32 -16.77 27.27
C ALA A 18 15.72 -15.30 27.26
N ASP A 19 16.09 -14.78 26.10
CA ASP A 19 16.14 -13.35 25.89
C ASP A 19 14.76 -12.77 26.23
N PRO A 20 14.68 -11.65 26.96
CA PRO A 20 13.39 -11.03 27.22
C PRO A 20 12.80 -10.62 25.87
N GLU A 21 11.68 -11.23 25.51
CA GLU A 21 10.81 -10.70 24.46
C GLU A 21 10.57 -9.21 24.74
N PRO A 22 10.83 -8.31 23.78
CA PRO A 22 10.46 -6.92 23.94
C PRO A 22 8.93 -6.84 23.94
N SER A 23 8.36 -6.83 25.15
CA SER A 23 7.00 -6.41 25.46
C SER A 23 6.76 -5.03 24.83
N SER A 24 6.22 -5.01 23.63
CA SER A 24 5.86 -3.82 22.86
C SER A 24 4.34 -3.67 22.77
N ASN A 25 3.67 -3.68 23.93
CA ASN A 25 2.33 -3.13 24.06
C ASN A 25 2.42 -1.86 24.92
N ALA A 26 3.02 -0.81 24.37
CA ALA A 26 2.92 0.53 24.88
C ALA A 26 1.91 1.31 24.02
N THR A 27 0.62 1.01 24.19
CA THR A 27 -0.43 1.99 23.90
C THR A 27 -0.22 3.13 24.88
N ALA A 28 0.44 4.18 24.42
CA ALA A 28 0.49 5.39 25.21
C ALA A 28 -0.94 5.90 25.42
N GLY A 29 -1.26 6.14 26.68
CA GLY A 29 -2.58 6.64 27.04
C GLY A 29 -2.77 8.05 26.49
N GLU A 30 -4.02 8.39 26.21
CA GLU A 30 -4.52 9.74 25.87
C GLU A 30 -4.07 10.85 26.87
N SER A 31 -3.47 10.46 28.00
CA SER A 31 -2.94 11.31 29.07
C SER A 31 -1.71 12.13 28.70
N ASP A 32 -0.96 11.76 27.67
CA ASP A 32 0.34 12.38 27.39
C ASP A 32 0.28 13.45 26.27
N LEU A 33 -0.92 13.71 25.72
CA LEU A 33 -1.14 14.72 24.69
C LEU A 33 -1.14 16.15 25.27
N ARG A 34 -0.41 17.05 24.59
CA ARG A 34 -0.31 18.47 24.99
C ARG A 34 -1.31 19.36 24.24
N PRO A 35 -1.65 20.55 24.76
CA PRO A 35 -2.40 21.55 24.00
C PRO A 35 -1.65 22.02 22.76
N LEU A 36 -2.38 22.24 21.65
CA LEU A 36 -1.83 22.84 20.44
C LEU A 36 -1.05 24.14 20.75
N GLY A 37 0.10 24.29 20.11
CA GLY A 37 0.99 25.43 20.27
C GLY A 37 2.00 25.29 21.41
N GLU A 38 1.89 24.29 22.28
CA GLU A 38 2.96 24.00 23.24
C GLU A 38 4.14 23.29 22.56
N PRO A 39 5.39 23.68 22.85
CA PRO A 39 6.54 23.00 22.27
C PRO A 39 6.83 21.66 22.95
N ILE A 40 7.24 20.68 22.15
CA ILE A 40 7.72 19.36 22.57
C ILE A 40 9.20 19.26 22.19
N ASP A 41 10.02 18.74 23.10
CA ASP A 41 11.43 18.41 22.84
C ASP A 41 11.57 16.91 22.63
N VAL A 42 11.88 16.47 21.41
CA VAL A 42 11.97 15.05 21.04
C VAL A 42 13.12 14.84 20.05
N GLY A 43 13.91 13.77 20.23
CA GLY A 43 14.95 13.39 19.27
C GLY A 43 15.96 14.48 18.91
N GLY A 44 16.23 15.45 19.80
CA GLY A 44 17.10 16.60 19.53
C GLY A 44 16.44 17.74 18.73
N LEU A 45 15.13 17.70 18.57
CA LEU A 45 14.30 18.75 17.98
C LEU A 45 13.41 19.37 19.05
N ARG A 46 13.17 20.68 18.92
CA ARG A 46 12.07 21.38 19.58
C ARG A 46 11.00 21.67 18.54
N VAL A 47 9.84 21.07 18.69
CA VAL A 47 8.74 21.13 17.71
C VAL A 47 7.53 21.81 18.34
N ARG A 48 6.91 22.71 17.59
CA ARG A 48 5.64 23.32 17.94
C ARG A 48 4.70 23.20 16.75
N VAL A 49 3.50 22.70 16.99
CA VAL A 49 2.44 22.58 15.98
C VAL A 49 1.27 23.47 16.37
N THR A 50 0.72 24.17 15.40
CA THR A 50 -0.54 24.93 15.54
C THR A 50 -1.42 24.64 14.34
N VAL A 51 -2.73 24.52 14.55
CA VAL A 51 -3.70 24.46 13.44
C VAL A 51 -3.80 25.85 12.80
N LYS A 52 -3.77 25.89 11.48
CA LYS A 52 -3.93 27.12 10.67
C LYS A 52 -5.38 27.22 10.16
N GLU A 53 -5.90 26.12 9.62
CA GLU A 53 -7.24 26.03 9.07
C GLU A 53 -7.69 24.57 8.95
N VAL A 54 -9.01 24.38 8.95
CA VAL A 54 -9.68 23.11 8.68
C VAL A 54 -10.50 23.31 7.40
N GLY A 55 -10.47 22.32 6.51
CA GLY A 55 -11.17 22.40 5.23
C GLY A 55 -11.39 21.02 4.63
N SER A 56 -11.97 20.99 3.44
CA SER A 56 -12.13 19.78 2.66
C SER A 56 -11.92 20.05 1.17
N ASP A 57 -11.52 19.01 0.46
CA ASP A 57 -11.49 18.99 -0.99
C ASP A 57 -11.89 17.59 -1.51
N LYS A 58 -11.54 17.29 -2.77
CA LYS A 58 -11.85 16.01 -3.41
C LYS A 58 -11.14 14.82 -2.76
N ASP A 59 -10.06 15.05 -2.01
CA ASP A 59 -9.24 14.03 -1.36
C ASP A 59 -9.62 13.87 0.13
N GLY A 60 -10.60 14.66 0.60
CA GLY A 60 -11.24 14.53 1.90
C GLY A 60 -11.08 15.75 2.83
N PRO A 61 -11.62 15.65 4.05
CA PRO A 61 -11.38 16.63 5.10
C PRO A 61 -9.91 16.64 5.50
N TRP A 62 -9.40 17.83 5.79
CA TRP A 62 -8.02 18.04 6.18
C TRP A 62 -7.89 19.12 7.24
N VAL A 63 -6.77 19.05 7.96
CA VAL A 63 -6.30 20.07 8.89
C VAL A 63 -4.94 20.56 8.41
N THR A 64 -4.84 21.82 8.02
CA THR A 64 -3.54 22.42 7.70
C THR A 64 -2.91 22.93 8.98
N THR A 65 -1.70 22.43 9.27
CA THR A 65 -0.94 22.80 10.46
C THR A 65 0.29 23.62 10.08
N THR A 66 0.69 24.53 10.97
CA THR A 66 2.01 25.16 10.92
C THR A 66 2.92 24.44 11.90
N MET A 67 3.93 23.74 11.38
CA MET A 67 4.96 23.10 12.19
C MET A 67 6.22 23.96 12.22
N ARG A 68 6.61 24.38 13.42
CA ARG A 68 7.87 25.08 13.69
C ARG A 68 8.83 24.14 14.38
N VAL A 69 9.94 23.84 13.73
CA VAL A 69 10.97 22.93 14.22
C VAL A 69 12.26 23.70 14.44
N LYS A 70 12.92 23.47 15.57
CA LYS A 70 14.29 23.92 15.85
C LYS A 70 15.16 22.72 16.16
N ASN A 71 16.27 22.56 15.47
CA ASN A 71 17.26 21.57 15.84
C ASN A 71 18.07 22.08 17.04
N VAL A 72 17.88 21.46 18.19
CA VAL A 72 18.59 21.76 19.46
C VAL A 72 19.75 20.78 19.72
N GLY A 73 19.89 19.76 18.88
CA GLY A 73 20.97 18.80 18.90
C GLY A 73 22.26 19.29 18.22
N GLN A 74 23.23 18.38 18.12
CA GLN A 74 24.58 18.64 17.57
C GLN A 74 24.78 18.11 16.15
N LYS A 75 23.84 17.33 15.63
CA LYS A 75 23.89 16.73 14.28
C LYS A 75 22.81 17.32 13.40
N ARG A 76 22.94 17.15 12.08
CA ARG A 76 21.82 17.39 11.17
C ARG A 76 20.73 16.34 11.44
N ILE A 77 19.47 16.76 11.54
CA ILE A 77 18.33 15.89 11.84
C ILE A 77 17.26 16.11 10.77
N ALA A 78 16.58 15.05 10.32
CA ALA A 78 15.49 15.16 9.37
C ALA A 78 14.30 15.93 9.98
N LEU A 79 13.47 16.53 9.12
CA LEU A 79 12.17 17.01 9.58
C LEU A 79 11.34 15.85 10.12
N PRO A 80 10.62 16.04 11.23
CA PRO A 80 9.68 15.04 11.72
C PRO A 80 8.48 14.95 10.78
N MET A 81 7.84 13.78 10.76
CA MET A 81 6.55 13.56 10.10
C MET A 81 5.44 13.82 11.12
N LEU A 82 4.32 14.38 10.67
CA LEU A 82 3.13 14.53 11.49
C LEU A 82 2.06 13.54 11.01
N GLY A 83 1.37 12.93 11.97
CA GLY A 83 0.17 12.14 11.78
C GLY A 83 -1.03 12.87 12.39
N LEU A 84 -2.22 12.68 11.81
CA LEU A 84 -3.50 13.03 12.44
C LEU A 84 -4.16 11.72 12.85
N ASP A 85 -4.45 11.56 14.14
CA ASP A 85 -5.04 10.36 14.72
C ASP A 85 -6.37 10.70 15.37
N CYS A 86 -7.39 9.89 15.07
CA CYS A 86 -8.71 10.00 15.71
C CYS A 86 -8.90 8.90 16.76
N ALA A 87 -9.80 9.13 17.73
CA ALA A 87 -9.94 8.25 18.90
C ALA A 87 -10.44 6.84 18.56
N GLU A 88 -11.20 6.70 17.48
CA GLU A 88 -11.48 5.40 16.91
C GLU A 88 -10.23 4.97 16.12
N PRO A 89 -9.73 3.73 16.28
CA PRO A 89 -8.41 3.26 15.85
C PRO A 89 -8.20 3.23 14.33
N MET A 90 -9.06 3.92 13.59
CA MET A 90 -9.47 3.60 12.24
C MET A 90 -9.30 4.75 11.25
N THR A 91 -8.62 5.82 11.66
CA THR A 91 -8.46 7.02 10.84
C THR A 91 -7.15 7.69 11.14
N SER A 92 -6.19 7.53 10.22
CA SER A 92 -4.92 8.24 10.28
C SER A 92 -4.57 8.85 8.93
N GLY A 93 -4.01 10.06 8.95
CA GLY A 93 -3.39 10.65 7.77
C GLY A 93 -2.01 11.17 8.08
N TYR A 94 -1.10 10.99 7.13
CA TYR A 94 0.28 11.39 7.27
C TYR A 94 0.65 12.38 6.18
N ALA A 95 1.48 13.35 6.53
CA ALA A 95 2.17 14.17 5.55
C ALA A 95 3.67 14.02 5.70
N THR A 96 4.31 13.55 4.63
CA THR A 96 5.76 13.51 4.53
C THR A 96 6.25 14.92 4.24
N GLY A 97 6.99 15.50 5.19
CA GLY A 97 7.80 16.67 4.86
C GLY A 97 8.85 16.26 3.80
N PRO A 98 9.28 17.16 2.90
CA PRO A 98 10.44 16.87 2.07
C PRO A 98 11.62 16.49 2.98
N SER A 99 12.47 15.56 2.54
CA SER A 99 13.66 15.00 3.23
C SER A 99 14.76 16.05 3.52
N SER A 100 14.35 17.17 4.07
CA SER A 100 15.15 18.32 4.42
C SER A 100 15.75 18.08 5.79
N LEU A 101 17.08 18.00 5.82
CA LEU A 101 17.83 18.02 7.07
C LEU A 101 17.88 19.45 7.64
N ILE A 102 17.65 19.59 8.94
CA ILE A 102 17.83 20.84 9.68
C ILE A 102 19.22 20.80 10.33
N ALA A 103 20.05 21.82 10.09
CA ALA A 103 21.36 21.94 10.73
C ALA A 103 21.26 22.33 12.22
N PRO A 104 22.26 21.98 13.05
CA PRO A 104 22.30 22.36 14.48
C PRO A 104 22.02 23.84 14.70
N GLY A 105 21.16 24.15 15.67
CA GLY A 105 20.78 25.51 16.05
C GLY A 105 19.87 26.24 15.05
N ARG A 106 19.55 25.65 13.89
CA ARG A 106 18.66 26.24 12.91
C ARG A 106 17.20 25.87 13.18
N SER A 107 16.31 26.75 12.71
CA SER A 107 14.87 26.53 12.73
C SER A 107 14.31 26.46 11.32
N LYS A 108 13.20 25.75 11.15
CA LYS A 108 12.41 25.69 9.93
C LYS A 108 10.93 25.78 10.29
N THR A 109 10.16 26.47 9.46
CA THR A 109 8.69 26.48 9.53
C THR A 109 8.17 25.86 8.25
N VAL A 110 7.23 24.94 8.38
CA VAL A 110 6.56 24.28 7.25
C VAL A 110 5.06 24.25 7.50
N GLU A 111 4.29 24.39 6.42
CA GLU A 111 2.85 24.10 6.44
C GLU A 111 2.67 22.63 6.05
N VAL A 112 1.85 21.92 6.82
CA VAL A 112 1.66 20.48 6.69
C VAL A 112 0.16 20.21 6.65
N PRO A 113 -0.41 19.85 5.48
CA PRO A 113 -1.80 19.41 5.38
C PRO A 113 -1.92 17.97 5.88
N LEU A 114 -2.76 17.73 6.87
CA LEU A 114 -3.04 16.41 7.43
C LEU A 114 -4.46 16.01 7.03
N TYR A 115 -4.60 14.95 6.24
CA TYR A 115 -5.90 14.47 5.75
C TYR A 115 -6.51 13.47 6.73
N VAL A 116 -7.83 13.36 6.75
CA VAL A 116 -8.55 12.32 7.45
C VAL A 116 -8.81 11.19 6.46
N ARG A 117 -8.25 10.00 6.68
CA ARG A 117 -8.38 8.85 5.76
C ARG A 117 -9.00 7.64 6.46
N GLY A 118 -9.78 6.84 5.73
CA GLY A 118 -10.32 5.56 6.21
C GLY A 118 -9.24 4.49 6.39
N MET A 119 -9.60 3.37 7.02
CA MET A 119 -8.67 2.30 7.43
C MET A 119 -8.08 1.43 6.35
N SER A 120 -8.66 1.40 5.16
CA SER A 120 -8.26 0.43 4.16
C SER A 120 -7.25 1.05 3.21
N ASP A 121 -6.33 0.22 2.70
CA ASP A 121 -5.63 0.50 1.44
C ASP A 121 -6.61 0.88 0.31
N ASP A 122 -7.89 0.51 0.46
CA ASP A 122 -9.01 1.11 -0.23
C ASP A 122 -9.22 2.57 0.24
N TYR A 123 -8.48 3.47 -0.41
CA TYR A 123 -8.55 4.94 -0.33
C TYR A 123 -10.00 5.49 -0.38
N TYR A 124 -10.97 4.65 -0.76
CA TYR A 124 -12.35 5.00 -1.02
C TYR A 124 -13.35 4.61 0.08
N ALA A 125 -12.91 3.97 1.17
CA ALA A 125 -13.80 3.65 2.28
C ALA A 125 -14.35 4.93 2.95
N PRO A 126 -15.63 4.95 3.39
CA PRO A 126 -16.20 6.08 4.10
C PRO A 126 -15.38 6.45 5.34
N VAL A 127 -15.04 7.73 5.46
CA VAL A 127 -14.30 8.25 6.61
C VAL A 127 -15.28 8.50 7.76
N GLN A 128 -15.06 7.81 8.88
CA GLN A 128 -15.89 7.96 10.08
C GLN A 128 -15.52 9.22 10.87
N PRO A 129 -16.47 9.83 11.60
CA PRO A 129 -16.18 10.92 12.52
C PRO A 129 -15.12 10.54 13.54
N CYS A 130 -14.27 11.50 13.93
CA CYS A 130 -13.18 11.26 14.88
C CYS A 130 -13.64 11.02 16.33
N GLY A 131 -14.95 10.95 16.57
CA GLY A 131 -15.51 10.83 17.91
C GLY A 131 -15.27 12.08 18.77
N ALA A 132 -15.08 11.88 20.07
CA ALA A 132 -14.92 12.95 21.06
C ALA A 132 -13.48 13.46 21.21
N SER A 133 -12.48 12.80 20.62
CA SER A 133 -11.09 13.22 20.68
C SER A 133 -10.33 12.98 19.36
N GLY A 134 -9.41 13.88 19.06
CA GLY A 134 -8.48 13.79 17.95
C GLY A 134 -7.13 14.38 18.36
N SER A 135 -6.07 13.90 17.73
CA SER A 135 -4.71 14.29 18.08
C SER A 135 -3.81 14.37 16.85
N ILE A 136 -2.74 15.17 16.96
CA ILE A 136 -1.66 15.19 15.98
C ILE A 136 -0.47 14.51 16.62
N SER A 137 -0.09 13.34 16.12
CA SER A 137 1.13 12.65 16.50
C SER A 137 2.32 13.12 15.67
N MET A 138 3.51 12.78 16.14
CA MET A 138 4.75 13.12 15.48
C MET A 138 5.70 11.92 15.48
N LEU A 139 6.33 11.68 14.33
CA LEU A 139 7.37 10.68 14.16
C LEU A 139 8.71 11.35 13.82
N VAL A 140 9.74 11.06 14.63
CA VAL A 140 11.10 11.55 14.41
C VAL A 140 12.00 10.40 13.99
N SER A 141 12.46 10.38 12.73
CA SER A 141 13.47 9.41 12.29
C SER A 141 14.87 9.87 12.68
N SER A 142 15.64 8.99 13.33
CA SER A 142 17.04 9.21 13.66
C SER A 142 17.99 9.05 12.46
N GLY A 143 17.47 8.71 11.27
CA GLY A 143 18.24 8.47 10.05
C GLY A 143 18.82 7.05 9.93
N GLN A 144 18.50 6.15 10.87
CA GLN A 144 18.61 4.70 10.69
C GLN A 144 17.20 4.15 10.40
N PRO A 145 17.02 3.18 9.49
CA PRO A 145 15.73 2.56 9.20
C PRO A 145 15.33 1.57 10.30
N ASP A 146 15.54 1.95 11.55
CA ASP A 146 15.02 1.20 12.68
C ASP A 146 13.59 1.72 12.87
N TYR A 147 12.61 0.97 12.35
CA TYR A 147 11.17 1.23 12.50
C TYR A 147 10.69 0.99 13.95
N THR A 148 11.60 0.97 14.93
CA THR A 148 11.26 1.00 16.34
C THR A 148 10.52 2.30 16.63
N MET A 149 9.20 2.17 16.74
CA MET A 149 8.23 3.22 16.97
C MET A 149 8.73 4.20 18.05
N SER A 150 8.86 5.48 17.69
CA SER A 150 9.10 6.52 18.69
C SER A 150 7.79 6.88 19.38
N GLU A 151 7.84 6.90 20.70
CA GLU A 151 6.82 7.27 21.67
C GLU A 151 5.90 8.42 21.21
N SER A 152 4.60 8.31 21.57
CA SER A 152 3.53 9.23 21.19
C SER A 152 3.60 10.57 21.94
N ASP A 153 4.55 11.41 21.55
CA ASP A 153 4.45 12.82 21.86
C ASP A 153 3.60 13.50 20.79
N GLY A 154 2.48 14.09 21.21
CA GLY A 154 1.51 14.68 20.28
C GLY A 154 0.72 15.82 20.89
N TRP A 155 -0.11 16.43 20.05
CA TRP A 155 -1.00 17.51 20.45
C TRP A 155 -2.45 17.05 20.39
N ARG A 156 -3.24 17.39 21.41
CA ARG A 156 -4.69 17.26 21.32
C ARG A 156 -5.24 18.34 20.41
N LEU A 157 -6.08 17.96 19.44
CA LEU A 157 -6.85 18.94 18.68
C LEU A 157 -7.78 19.71 19.62
N ASP A 158 -7.87 21.02 19.44
CA ASP A 158 -8.83 21.80 20.19
C ASP A 158 -10.27 21.46 19.78
N PRO A 159 -11.26 21.64 20.68
CA PRO A 159 -12.65 21.25 20.41
C PRO A 159 -13.26 21.92 19.17
N ASP A 160 -12.86 23.15 18.85
CA ASP A 160 -13.39 23.89 17.71
C ASP A 160 -12.86 23.28 16.40
N SER A 161 -11.54 23.07 16.30
CA SER A 161 -10.92 22.39 15.14
C SER A 161 -11.50 20.98 14.94
N LEU A 162 -11.73 20.23 16.02
CA LEU A 162 -12.31 18.88 15.93
C LEU A 162 -13.79 18.93 15.51
N SER A 163 -14.55 19.91 16.01
CA SER A 163 -15.94 20.12 15.61
C SER A 163 -16.04 20.48 14.13
N ASP A 164 -15.19 21.40 13.66
CA ASP A 164 -15.14 21.81 12.25
C ASP A 164 -14.78 20.62 11.36
N LEU A 165 -13.80 19.81 11.78
CA LEU A 165 -13.39 18.61 11.04
C LEU A 165 -14.52 17.58 10.97
N ASN A 166 -15.18 17.31 12.09
CA ASN A 166 -16.31 16.38 12.16
C ASN A 166 -17.53 16.89 11.37
N ALA A 167 -17.72 18.21 11.23
CA ALA A 167 -18.80 18.78 10.41
C ALA A 167 -18.60 18.54 8.90
N LEU A 168 -17.37 18.23 8.48
CA LEU A 168 -17.03 17.83 7.12
C LEU A 168 -17.16 16.31 6.90
N LEU A 169 -17.54 15.56 7.94
CA LEU A 169 -17.75 14.11 7.95
C LEU A 169 -19.26 13.76 8.09
N PRO A 170 -19.70 12.57 7.64
CA PRO A 170 -18.94 11.56 6.92
C PRO A 170 -18.56 12.07 5.52
N PHE A 171 -17.33 11.77 5.12
CA PHE A 171 -16.86 12.03 3.78
C PHE A 171 -16.79 10.72 3.02
N THR A 172 -17.38 10.75 1.83
CA THR A 172 -17.23 9.69 0.84
C THR A 172 -16.49 10.31 -0.33
N PRO A 173 -15.25 9.87 -0.63
CA PRO A 173 -14.55 10.35 -1.81
C PRO A 173 -15.38 10.06 -3.07
N PRO A 174 -15.16 10.80 -4.17
CA PRO A 174 -15.70 10.40 -5.46
C PRO A 174 -15.45 8.91 -5.72
N GLY A 175 -16.49 8.16 -6.07
CA GLY A 175 -16.42 6.70 -6.23
C GLY A 175 -16.57 5.84 -4.97
N GLY A 176 -16.64 6.44 -3.78
CA GLY A 176 -16.73 5.73 -2.49
C GLY A 176 -18.12 5.19 -2.11
N GLU A 177 -19.01 4.96 -3.08
CA GLU A 177 -20.18 4.11 -2.78
C GLU A 177 -19.65 2.73 -2.33
N PRO A 178 -20.25 2.09 -1.31
CA PRO A 178 -19.84 0.75 -0.90
C PRO A 178 -19.79 -0.16 -2.13
N LYS A 179 -18.58 -0.59 -2.48
CA LYS A 179 -18.40 -1.45 -3.65
C LYS A 179 -19.07 -2.79 -3.35
N ASP A 180 -19.76 -3.34 -4.35
CA ASP A 180 -20.39 -4.65 -4.22
C ASP A 180 -19.31 -5.71 -3.92
N PRO A 181 -19.31 -6.36 -2.74
CA PRO A 181 -18.29 -7.34 -2.39
C PRO A 181 -18.34 -8.58 -3.29
N ASP A 182 -19.47 -8.83 -3.96
CA ASP A 182 -19.66 -9.96 -4.86
C ASP A 182 -19.32 -9.62 -6.34
N ARG A 183 -18.84 -8.41 -6.62
CA ARG A 183 -18.46 -8.01 -7.98
C ARG A 183 -17.24 -8.78 -8.49
N PRO A 184 -17.08 -8.94 -9.82
CA PRO A 184 -15.93 -9.63 -10.39
C PRO A 184 -14.61 -9.05 -9.89
N TYR A 185 -13.71 -9.94 -9.47
CA TYR A 185 -12.36 -9.60 -9.01
C TYR A 185 -12.27 -8.74 -7.74
N ALA A 186 -13.33 -8.64 -6.92
CA ALA A 186 -13.27 -7.93 -5.63
C ALA A 186 -12.13 -8.40 -4.71
N TRP A 187 -11.75 -9.68 -4.81
CA TRP A 187 -10.62 -10.28 -4.08
C TRP A 187 -9.25 -9.62 -4.36
N THR A 188 -9.13 -8.85 -5.44
CA THR A 188 -7.87 -8.18 -5.83
C THR A 188 -7.59 -6.89 -5.04
N GLU A 189 -8.53 -6.42 -4.21
CA GLU A 189 -8.38 -5.22 -3.39
C GLU A 189 -7.92 -5.49 -1.95
N GLY A 190 -7.85 -6.75 -1.51
CA GLY A 190 -7.47 -7.08 -0.14
C GLY A 190 -5.97 -7.04 0.13
N GLU A 191 -5.59 -6.98 1.41
CA GLU A 191 -4.20 -7.06 1.94
C GLU A 191 -3.39 -8.28 1.43
N TYR A 192 -4.07 -9.26 0.84
CA TYR A 192 -3.46 -10.49 0.32
C TYR A 192 -2.99 -10.39 -1.12
N ALA A 193 -3.33 -9.31 -1.84
CA ALA A 193 -2.79 -9.10 -3.17
C ALA A 193 -1.28 -8.80 -3.02
N PRO A 194 -0.38 -9.56 -3.64
CA PRO A 194 1.05 -9.33 -3.52
C PRO A 194 1.38 -7.88 -3.90
N GLU A 195 2.22 -7.21 -3.13
CA GLU A 195 2.73 -5.91 -3.55
C GLU A 195 3.64 -6.10 -4.78
N ALA A 196 3.55 -5.20 -5.75
CA ALA A 196 4.40 -5.20 -6.96
C ALA A 196 4.40 -6.49 -7.82
N TYR A 197 3.29 -6.74 -8.53
CA TYR A 197 3.17 -7.89 -9.45
C TYR A 197 2.70 -7.47 -10.84
N GLN A 198 2.87 -8.37 -11.80
CA GLN A 198 2.24 -8.31 -13.12
C GLN A 198 1.59 -9.63 -13.48
N VAL A 199 0.39 -9.55 -14.05
CA VAL A 199 -0.32 -10.63 -14.72
C VAL A 199 -0.36 -10.37 -16.22
N VAL A 200 -0.13 -11.41 -17.04
CA VAL A 200 -0.28 -11.36 -18.50
C VAL A 200 -1.15 -12.52 -18.96
N SER A 201 -2.24 -12.24 -19.67
CA SER A 201 -3.16 -13.25 -20.21
C SER A 201 -3.03 -13.34 -21.73
N ILE A 202 -2.83 -14.56 -22.25
CA ILE A 202 -2.57 -14.83 -23.68
C ILE A 202 -3.50 -15.95 -24.18
N PRO A 203 -4.62 -15.62 -24.84
CA PRO A 203 -5.59 -16.62 -25.28
C PRO A 203 -5.07 -17.48 -26.44
N GLY A 204 -5.44 -18.76 -26.40
CA GLY A 204 -5.10 -19.76 -27.41
C GLY A 204 -3.62 -20.16 -27.47
N MET A 205 -2.78 -19.61 -26.60
CA MET A 205 -1.38 -19.99 -26.48
C MET A 205 -1.23 -21.21 -25.58
N THR A 206 -0.38 -22.16 -25.95
CA THR A 206 0.00 -23.28 -25.07
C THR A 206 1.19 -22.89 -24.21
N TYR A 207 1.40 -23.63 -23.12
CA TYR A 207 2.56 -23.44 -22.27
C TYR A 207 3.89 -23.56 -23.03
N GLU A 208 4.06 -24.55 -23.91
CA GLU A 208 5.32 -24.74 -24.65
C GLU A 208 5.60 -23.58 -25.61
N GLN A 209 4.55 -22.98 -26.19
CA GLN A 209 4.68 -21.79 -27.02
C GLN A 209 5.12 -20.59 -26.19
N ALA A 210 4.48 -20.37 -25.04
CA ALA A 210 4.84 -19.29 -24.13
C ALA A 210 6.30 -19.42 -23.66
N ILE A 211 6.70 -20.61 -23.19
CA ILE A 211 8.07 -20.88 -22.74
C ILE A 211 9.09 -20.67 -23.86
N ARG A 212 8.78 -21.09 -25.09
CA ARG A 212 9.67 -20.85 -26.25
C ARG A 212 9.85 -19.37 -26.55
N ILE A 213 8.80 -18.57 -26.40
CA ILE A 213 8.84 -17.12 -26.63
C ILE A 213 9.59 -16.41 -25.50
N LEU A 214 9.37 -16.83 -24.26
CA LEU A 214 10.02 -16.27 -23.07
C LEU A 214 11.51 -16.64 -22.98
N ASP A 215 11.90 -17.83 -23.48
CA ASP A 215 13.27 -18.38 -23.43
C ASP A 215 13.92 -18.26 -22.03
N PRO A 216 13.28 -18.80 -20.97
CA PRO A 216 13.75 -18.63 -19.59
C PRO A 216 15.11 -19.29 -19.35
N VAL A 217 15.85 -18.77 -18.37
CA VAL A 217 17.06 -19.39 -17.84
C VAL A 217 16.68 -20.69 -17.14
N ARG A 218 17.39 -21.78 -17.46
CA ARG A 218 17.25 -23.05 -16.74
C ARG A 218 18.10 -22.98 -15.47
N GLY A 219 17.45 -22.86 -14.32
CA GLY A 219 18.09 -22.86 -13.01
C GLY A 219 17.09 -23.24 -11.91
N SER A 220 17.59 -23.71 -10.77
CA SER A 220 16.75 -23.94 -9.60
C SER A 220 16.26 -22.60 -9.05
N PRO A 221 14.99 -22.49 -8.62
CA PRO A 221 14.49 -21.27 -7.99
C PRO A 221 15.30 -20.93 -6.73
N THR A 222 15.56 -19.65 -6.50
CA THR A 222 16.01 -19.13 -5.20
C THR A 222 14.88 -18.33 -4.55
N TRP A 223 14.91 -18.19 -3.22
CA TRP A 223 13.85 -17.53 -2.45
C TRP A 223 13.76 -16.02 -2.75
N ASP A 224 14.82 -15.42 -3.32
CA ASP A 224 14.93 -13.98 -3.64
C ASP A 224 14.80 -13.67 -5.14
N ASP A 225 14.31 -14.59 -5.97
CA ASP A 225 14.11 -14.33 -7.41
C ASP A 225 12.82 -13.50 -7.65
N TYR A 226 12.87 -12.21 -7.32
CA TYR A 226 11.78 -11.26 -7.62
C TYR A 226 11.44 -11.19 -9.12
N ASP A 227 12.36 -11.57 -10.03
CA ASP A 227 12.14 -11.59 -11.49
C ASP A 227 11.57 -12.94 -12.01
N ARG A 228 10.98 -13.75 -11.12
CA ARG A 228 10.42 -15.06 -11.49
C ARG A 228 9.05 -14.89 -12.15
N VAL A 229 8.93 -15.42 -13.36
CA VAL A 229 7.67 -15.54 -14.09
C VAL A 229 7.10 -16.95 -13.91
N ILE A 230 6.00 -17.04 -13.20
CA ILE A 230 5.09 -18.18 -13.20
C ILE A 230 4.39 -18.24 -14.55
N VAL A 231 4.40 -19.42 -15.19
CA VAL A 231 3.75 -19.66 -16.48
C VAL A 231 2.78 -20.80 -16.27
N ALA A 232 1.49 -20.51 -16.28
CA ALA A 232 0.45 -21.49 -16.00
C ALA A 232 -0.51 -21.64 -17.20
N GLU A 233 -0.84 -22.89 -17.52
CA GLU A 233 -1.91 -23.15 -18.48
C GLU A 233 -3.27 -22.87 -17.87
N HIS A 234 -4.13 -22.29 -18.70
CA HIS A 234 -5.53 -22.08 -18.44
C HIS A 234 -6.33 -22.73 -19.58
N GLU A 235 -7.58 -23.12 -19.34
CA GLU A 235 -8.45 -23.76 -20.35
C GLU A 235 -8.60 -22.97 -21.67
N ARG A 236 -8.28 -21.68 -21.65
CA ARG A 236 -8.40 -20.76 -22.79
C ARG A 236 -7.08 -20.16 -23.26
N GLY A 237 -5.94 -20.56 -22.69
CA GLY A 237 -4.62 -20.03 -23.07
C GLY A 237 -3.58 -20.16 -21.97
N VAL A 238 -2.67 -19.19 -21.88
CA VAL A 238 -1.66 -19.11 -20.82
C VAL A 238 -1.83 -17.83 -20.02
N VAL A 239 -1.56 -17.93 -18.72
CA VAL A 239 -1.43 -16.80 -17.81
C VAL A 239 -0.01 -16.78 -17.27
N LEU A 240 0.60 -15.61 -17.33
CA LEU A 240 1.87 -15.31 -16.68
C LEU A 240 1.61 -14.53 -15.41
N PHE A 241 2.30 -14.87 -14.33
CA PHE A 241 2.29 -14.12 -13.09
C PHE A 241 3.74 -13.89 -12.64
N THR A 242 4.13 -12.66 -12.33
CA THR A 242 5.48 -12.34 -11.87
C THR A 242 5.43 -11.31 -10.76
N TYR A 243 6.37 -11.40 -9.84
CA TYR A 243 6.76 -10.23 -9.07
C TYR A 243 7.58 -9.32 -10.01
N GLY A 244 7.37 -8.01 -9.97
CA GLY A 244 7.99 -7.08 -10.93
C GLY A 244 7.34 -7.04 -12.32
N TYR A 245 8.12 -6.64 -13.34
CA TYR A 245 7.63 -6.23 -14.65
C TYR A 245 8.29 -6.99 -15.80
N LEU A 246 7.51 -7.72 -16.60
CA LEU A 246 7.92 -8.19 -17.92
C LEU A 246 8.11 -6.99 -18.85
N PRO A 247 9.30 -6.83 -19.46
CA PRO A 247 9.50 -5.81 -20.48
C PRO A 247 8.52 -5.93 -21.65
N ASP A 248 8.03 -4.80 -22.18
CA ASP A 248 7.09 -4.72 -23.32
C ASP A 248 7.45 -5.62 -24.52
N ARG A 249 8.74 -5.85 -24.75
CA ARG A 249 9.23 -6.74 -25.82
C ARG A 249 8.65 -8.15 -25.72
N TYR A 250 8.46 -8.68 -24.51
CA TYR A 250 7.89 -10.00 -24.26
C TYR A 250 6.38 -10.01 -24.49
N VAL A 251 5.64 -9.05 -23.94
CA VAL A 251 4.17 -8.96 -24.15
C VAL A 251 3.85 -8.81 -25.65
N ARG A 252 4.66 -8.01 -26.36
CA ARG A 252 4.57 -7.93 -27.83
C ARG A 252 4.88 -9.26 -28.50
N ALA A 253 5.96 -9.95 -28.11
CA ALA A 253 6.31 -11.24 -28.70
C ALA A 253 5.22 -12.30 -28.49
N LEU A 254 4.63 -12.35 -27.29
CA LEU A 254 3.52 -13.25 -26.94
C LEU A 254 2.26 -12.92 -27.75
N SER A 255 1.98 -11.65 -28.01
CA SER A 255 0.83 -11.24 -28.82
C SER A 255 0.97 -11.48 -30.33
N ARG A 256 2.09 -12.01 -30.84
CA ARG A 256 2.38 -12.05 -32.30
C ARG A 256 1.28 -12.70 -33.13
N GLU A 257 0.67 -13.76 -32.62
CA GLU A 257 -0.36 -14.53 -33.32
C GLU A 257 -1.79 -14.17 -32.87
N GLY A 258 -1.95 -13.24 -31.93
CA GLY A 258 -3.24 -12.93 -31.35
C GLY A 258 -3.23 -11.65 -30.52
N VAL A 259 -3.60 -11.78 -29.25
CA VAL A 259 -3.63 -10.70 -28.26
C VAL A 259 -2.85 -11.13 -27.03
N ALA A 260 -2.23 -10.19 -26.34
CA ALA A 260 -1.78 -10.35 -24.97
C ALA A 260 -2.21 -9.08 -24.22
N ALA A 261 -2.79 -9.26 -23.04
CA ALA A 261 -3.15 -8.15 -22.15
C ALA A 261 -2.46 -8.35 -20.81
N SER A 262 -1.95 -7.28 -20.23
CA SER A 262 -1.32 -7.31 -18.92
C SER A 262 -1.84 -6.22 -18.02
N PHE A 263 -1.92 -6.54 -16.74
CA PHE A 263 -2.11 -5.61 -15.64
C PHE A 263 -0.93 -5.78 -14.70
N ALA A 264 -0.38 -4.68 -14.21
CA ALA A 264 0.60 -4.71 -13.15
C ALA A 264 0.31 -3.63 -12.12
N SER A 265 0.87 -3.83 -10.93
CA SER A 265 0.92 -2.87 -9.84
C SER A 265 2.37 -2.72 -9.36
N SER A 266 2.72 -1.57 -8.80
CA SER A 266 3.98 -1.30 -8.11
C SER A 266 3.78 -1.30 -6.58
N ILE A 267 4.87 -1.28 -5.81
CA ILE A 267 4.81 -1.09 -4.35
C ILE A 267 4.21 0.27 -3.95
N ASN A 268 4.21 1.25 -4.86
CA ASN A 268 3.60 2.56 -4.63
C ASN A 268 2.16 2.62 -5.15
N ALA A 269 1.56 1.46 -5.44
CA ALA A 269 0.25 1.34 -6.06
C ALA A 269 0.16 1.97 -7.47
N ASP A 270 1.29 2.22 -8.16
CA ASP A 270 1.25 2.62 -9.57
C ASP A 270 0.81 1.41 -10.39
N THR A 271 -0.25 1.56 -11.17
CA THR A 271 -0.81 0.49 -11.98
C THR A 271 -0.50 0.68 -13.46
N HIS A 272 -0.37 -0.39 -14.23
CA HIS A 272 -0.26 -0.22 -15.68
C HIS A 272 -0.90 -1.36 -16.46
N ILE A 273 -1.77 -0.95 -17.38
CA ILE A 273 -2.44 -1.82 -18.34
C ILE A 273 -1.72 -1.70 -19.67
N LEU A 274 -1.33 -2.83 -20.25
CA LEU A 274 -0.77 -2.91 -21.59
C LEU A 274 -1.51 -3.96 -22.40
N VAL A 275 -1.94 -3.58 -23.60
CA VAL A 275 -2.60 -4.48 -24.55
C VAL A 275 -1.81 -4.49 -25.85
N ALA A 276 -1.36 -5.67 -26.24
CA ALA A 276 -0.69 -5.88 -27.52
C ALA A 276 -1.54 -6.80 -28.41
N ARG A 277 -1.67 -6.43 -29.69
CA ARG A 277 -2.34 -7.23 -30.74
C ARG A 277 -1.37 -7.42 -31.90
N ARG A 278 -1.16 -8.67 -32.32
CA ARG A 278 -0.29 -9.03 -33.46
C ARG A 278 1.10 -8.38 -33.38
N GLY A 279 1.73 -8.40 -32.21
CA GLY A 279 3.08 -7.87 -31.99
C GLY A 279 3.18 -6.35 -31.77
N ARG A 280 2.04 -5.65 -31.69
CA ARG A 280 1.98 -4.18 -31.56
C ARG A 280 1.17 -3.79 -30.32
N VAL A 281 1.73 -2.89 -29.51
CA VAL A 281 0.98 -2.27 -28.39
C VAL A 281 -0.10 -1.36 -28.97
N VAL A 282 -1.36 -1.63 -28.62
CA VAL A 282 -2.54 -0.87 -29.08
C VAL A 282 -3.16 -0.03 -27.97
N ARG A 283 -2.87 -0.34 -26.70
CA ARG A 283 -3.30 0.41 -25.51
C ARG A 283 -2.21 0.29 -24.43
N SER A 284 -1.87 1.38 -23.76
CA SER A 284 -0.87 1.41 -22.68
C SER A 284 -1.12 2.61 -21.77
N PHE A 285 -1.57 2.39 -20.54
CA PHE A 285 -1.96 3.47 -19.63
C PHE A 285 -1.91 3.08 -18.15
N GLU A 286 -1.77 4.09 -17.29
CA GLU A 286 -1.94 4.05 -15.84
C GLU A 286 -3.39 4.51 -15.58
N PRO A 287 -4.29 3.63 -15.10
CA PRO A 287 -5.69 3.97 -14.85
C PRO A 287 -5.91 4.98 -13.71
N MET A 288 -5.23 4.84 -12.56
CA MET A 288 -5.42 5.65 -11.35
C MET A 288 -5.03 7.13 -11.51
N LEU A 289 -3.97 7.42 -12.26
CA LEU A 289 -3.39 8.72 -12.58
C LEU A 289 -3.85 9.22 -13.96
N GLY A 290 -4.61 8.40 -14.70
CA GLY A 290 -5.07 8.71 -16.06
C GLY A 290 -3.93 8.94 -17.07
N GLN A 291 -2.74 8.39 -16.82
CA GLN A 291 -1.57 8.63 -17.65
C GLN A 291 -1.57 7.68 -18.87
N ASP A 292 -1.70 8.24 -20.06
CA ASP A 292 -1.60 7.47 -21.32
C ASP A 292 -0.17 7.46 -21.87
N PHE A 293 0.54 6.35 -21.66
CA PHE A 293 1.93 6.17 -22.12
C PHE A 293 2.06 6.07 -23.64
N LYS A 294 0.97 5.77 -24.37
CA LYS A 294 0.99 5.60 -25.84
C LYS A 294 0.10 6.56 -26.61
N LYS A 295 -0.59 7.51 -25.97
CA LYS A 295 -1.60 8.39 -26.60
C LYS A 295 -2.55 7.58 -27.50
N SER A 296 -3.12 6.55 -26.91
CA SER A 296 -3.98 5.55 -27.53
C SER A 296 -5.46 5.87 -27.25
N LYS A 297 -6.36 5.43 -28.13
CA LYS A 297 -7.80 5.56 -27.86
C LYS A 297 -8.23 4.46 -26.88
N PRO A 298 -9.18 4.74 -25.98
CA PRO A 298 -9.83 3.71 -25.19
C PRO A 298 -10.40 2.60 -26.08
N LEU A 299 -10.23 1.36 -25.65
CA LEU A 299 -10.79 0.17 -26.27
C LEU A 299 -12.29 0.05 -25.93
N PRO A 300 -13.11 -0.54 -26.82
CA PRO A 300 -14.52 -0.84 -26.51
C PRO A 300 -14.71 -1.62 -25.21
N GLU A 301 -13.76 -2.50 -24.88
CA GLU A 301 -13.73 -3.35 -23.69
C GLU A 301 -13.61 -2.54 -22.37
N GLU A 302 -13.07 -1.31 -22.43
CA GLU A 302 -12.96 -0.38 -21.29
C GLU A 302 -14.32 0.23 -20.90
N LYS A 303 -15.35 0.12 -21.76
CA LYS A 303 -16.63 0.79 -21.53
C LYS A 303 -17.33 0.28 -20.26
N GLY A 304 -17.69 1.21 -19.39
CA GLY A 304 -18.44 0.94 -18.16
C GLY A 304 -17.61 0.30 -17.05
N LEU A 305 -16.29 0.28 -17.17
CA LEU A 305 -15.38 -0.05 -16.08
C LEU A 305 -15.05 1.22 -15.30
N ASP A 306 -15.01 1.10 -13.97
CA ASP A 306 -14.55 2.16 -13.09
C ASP A 306 -13.05 2.02 -12.85
N LEU A 307 -12.27 2.54 -13.80
CA LEU A 307 -10.80 2.51 -13.75
C LEU A 307 -10.20 3.62 -12.87
N GLU A 308 -11.03 4.46 -12.24
CA GLU A 308 -10.56 5.54 -11.38
C GLU A 308 -10.67 5.13 -9.90
N TYR A 309 -11.80 4.52 -9.52
CA TYR A 309 -12.13 4.24 -8.12
C TYR A 309 -12.22 2.73 -7.81
N ASP A 310 -12.38 1.87 -8.82
CA ASP A 310 -12.40 0.40 -8.70
C ASP A 310 -11.23 -0.22 -9.49
N THR A 311 -10.08 0.46 -9.46
CA THR A 311 -8.97 0.26 -10.42
C THR A 311 -8.51 -1.19 -10.54
N TRP A 312 -8.32 -1.92 -9.44
CA TRP A 312 -7.83 -3.29 -9.46
C TRP A 312 -8.88 -4.23 -10.07
N PRO A 313 -10.10 -4.37 -9.49
CA PRO A 313 -11.14 -5.21 -10.06
C PRO A 313 -11.51 -4.83 -11.51
N ALA A 314 -11.56 -3.53 -11.82
CA ALA A 314 -11.82 -3.04 -13.17
C ALA A 314 -10.70 -3.42 -14.15
N SER A 315 -9.43 -3.34 -13.74
CA SER A 315 -8.29 -3.73 -14.58
C SER A 315 -8.28 -5.23 -14.87
N TRP A 316 -8.51 -6.06 -13.85
CA TRP A 316 -8.64 -7.50 -14.03
C TRP A 316 -9.85 -7.87 -14.91
N THR A 317 -10.98 -7.20 -14.71
CA THR A 317 -12.15 -7.34 -15.58
C THR A 317 -11.84 -6.94 -17.02
N LEU A 318 -11.03 -5.90 -17.25
CA LEU A 318 -10.59 -5.51 -18.59
C LEU A 318 -9.72 -6.59 -19.24
N LEU A 319 -8.77 -7.18 -18.49
CA LEU A 319 -7.95 -8.30 -18.97
C LEU A 319 -8.84 -9.46 -19.43
N GLU A 320 -9.84 -9.83 -18.63
CA GLU A 320 -10.81 -10.87 -18.99
C GLU A 320 -11.60 -10.48 -20.25
N ARG A 321 -12.15 -9.26 -20.33
CA ARG A 321 -12.92 -8.82 -21.52
C ARG A 321 -12.10 -8.89 -22.80
N ILE A 322 -10.81 -8.57 -22.74
CA ILE A 322 -9.92 -8.56 -23.90
C ILE A 322 -9.51 -9.98 -24.32
N THR A 323 -9.27 -10.86 -23.35
CA THR A 323 -8.65 -12.17 -23.60
C THR A 323 -9.63 -13.33 -23.54
N GLY A 324 -10.75 -13.16 -22.85
CA GLY A 324 -11.69 -14.20 -22.49
C GLY A 324 -11.18 -15.15 -21.40
N ILE A 325 -10.03 -14.87 -20.77
CA ILE A 325 -9.49 -15.70 -19.70
C ILE A 325 -10.00 -15.16 -18.37
N HIS A 326 -10.82 -15.96 -17.67
CA HIS A 326 -11.30 -15.65 -16.32
C HIS A 326 -10.34 -16.25 -15.29
N ILE A 327 -9.79 -15.42 -14.41
CA ILE A 327 -8.81 -15.86 -13.40
C ILE A 327 -9.44 -15.75 -12.02
N THR A 328 -9.64 -16.86 -11.32
CA THR A 328 -10.18 -16.84 -9.96
C THR A 328 -9.06 -16.71 -8.92
N GLU A 329 -9.39 -16.23 -7.73
CA GLU A 329 -8.49 -16.22 -6.57
C GLU A 329 -7.97 -17.63 -6.26
N GLU A 330 -8.87 -18.62 -6.24
CA GLU A 330 -8.53 -20.03 -6.00
C GLU A 330 -7.56 -20.56 -7.06
N TRP A 331 -7.75 -20.22 -8.33
CA TRP A 331 -6.82 -20.63 -9.38
C TRP A 331 -5.46 -19.96 -9.19
N LEU A 332 -5.41 -18.67 -8.84
CA LEU A 332 -4.15 -17.94 -8.73
C LEU A 332 -3.35 -18.30 -7.48
N LEU A 333 -4.02 -18.36 -6.33
CA LEU A 333 -3.39 -18.51 -5.01
C LEU A 333 -3.45 -19.94 -4.46
N GLY A 334 -4.43 -20.74 -4.89
CA GLY A 334 -4.69 -22.08 -4.36
C GLY A 334 -4.00 -23.22 -5.12
N ALA A 335 -3.58 -23.00 -6.36
CA ALA A 335 -2.93 -24.02 -7.18
C ALA A 335 -1.40 -23.87 -7.22
N ASP A 336 -0.69 -25.00 -7.27
CA ASP A 336 0.75 -25.00 -7.50
C ASP A 336 1.04 -24.81 -9.00
N HIS A 337 1.73 -23.72 -9.33
CA HIS A 337 2.05 -23.35 -10.70
C HIS A 337 3.54 -23.39 -10.96
N PRO A 338 4.00 -23.92 -12.11
CA PRO A 338 5.41 -23.95 -12.42
C PRO A 338 5.94 -22.53 -12.70
N GLY A 339 7.06 -22.17 -12.06
CA GLY A 339 7.70 -20.86 -12.23
C GLY A 339 9.13 -20.90 -12.75
N PHE A 340 9.47 -19.90 -13.55
CA PHE A 340 10.68 -19.80 -14.36
C PHE A 340 11.39 -18.46 -14.15
N ARG A 341 12.70 -18.42 -14.37
CA ARG A 341 13.47 -17.17 -14.36
C ARG A 341 13.68 -16.69 -15.79
N LEU A 342 13.39 -15.42 -16.08
CA LEU A 342 13.70 -14.84 -17.39
C LEU A 342 15.19 -14.48 -17.51
N ARG A 343 15.68 -14.31 -18.75
CA ARG A 343 16.98 -13.68 -19.00
C ARG A 343 16.83 -12.17 -18.94
N ASP A 344 17.75 -11.50 -18.26
CA ASP A 344 17.89 -10.04 -18.21
C ASP A 344 17.91 -9.40 -19.63
#